data_AF-A0A410Q285-F1
#
_entry.id   AF-A0A410Q285-F1
#
_cell.length_a   1.000
_cell.length_b   1.000
_cell.length_c   1.000
_cell.angle_alpha   90.00
_cell.angle_beta   90.00
_cell.angle_gamma   90.00
#
_symmetry.space_group_name_H-M   'P 1'
#
loop_
_entity.id
_entity.type
_entity.pdbx_description
1 polymer ?
#
loop_
_entity_poly.entity_id
_entity_poly.type
_entity_poly.pdbx_seq_one_letter_code
_entity_poly.pdbx_strand_id
1 'polypeptide(L)'
;MKAHIPAAAYLTRRQKQIVREYDSNTQNENFTRYIKLSAVVLHTKFGFGHDRVADFLGAISAAAEAAEKDEIFWKHIDDAVIDEMKMPFDRENYEKVDK
;
A
#
# COMPACT_ATOMS: atom_id res chain seq x y z
N MET A 1 -20.33 14.14 -40.26
CA MET A 1 -19.52 15.01 -39.39
C MET A 1 -18.84 14.16 -38.34
N LYS A 2 -17.51 14.04 -38.35
CA LYS A 2 -16.75 13.38 -37.28
C LYS A 2 -16.44 14.45 -36.24
N ALA A 3 -16.97 14.31 -35.02
CA ALA A 3 -16.66 15.24 -33.94
C ALA A 3 -15.17 15.13 -33.59
N HIS A 4 -14.42 16.22 -33.76
CA HIS A 4 -13.06 16.34 -33.27
C HIS A 4 -13.15 16.49 -31.76
N ILE A 5 -12.90 15.42 -31.02
CA ILE A 5 -12.71 15.50 -29.57
C ILE A 5 -11.41 16.31 -29.38
N PRO A 6 -11.42 17.47 -28.69
CA PRO A 6 -10.18 18.14 -28.35
C PRO A 6 -9.38 17.16 -27.50
N ALA A 7 -8.12 16.94 -27.85
CA ALA A 7 -7.21 16.12 -27.06
C ALA A 7 -7.33 16.57 -25.60
N ALA A 8 -7.95 15.77 -24.74
CA ALA A 8 -7.96 16.00 -23.30
C ALA A 8 -6.51 16.30 -22.93
N ALA A 9 -6.24 17.54 -22.48
CA ALA A 9 -4.92 18.16 -22.54
C ALA A 9 -3.86 17.17 -22.06
N TYR A 10 -3.13 16.57 -23.01
CA TYR A 10 -2.17 15.53 -22.68
C TYR A 10 -1.11 16.16 -21.78
N LEU A 11 -1.06 15.73 -20.52
CA LEU A 11 -0.06 16.22 -19.59
C LEU A 11 1.33 15.98 -20.18
N THR A 12 2.16 17.02 -20.16
CA THR A 12 3.56 16.91 -20.53
C THR A 12 4.27 15.91 -19.62
N ARG A 13 5.39 15.34 -20.07
CA ARG A 13 6.20 14.40 -19.25
C ARG A 13 6.55 14.99 -17.88
N ARG A 14 6.87 16.29 -17.83
CA ARG A 14 7.17 17.02 -16.59
C ARG A 14 5.95 17.11 -15.67
N GLN A 15 4.77 17.42 -16.21
CA GLN A 15 3.54 17.45 -15.41
C GLN A 15 3.18 16.07 -14.86
N LYS A 16 3.35 15.01 -15.66
CA LYS A 16 3.16 13.62 -15.19
C LYS A 16 4.11 13.28 -14.05
N GLN A 17 5.38 13.71 -14.13
CA GLN A 17 6.36 13.50 -13.06
C GLN A 17 5.96 14.24 -11.78
N ILE A 18 5.60 15.52 -11.87
CA ILE A 18 5.15 16.31 -10.70
C ILE A 18 3.93 15.65 -10.02
N VAL A 19 2.96 15.18 -10.81
CA VAL A 19 1.78 14.49 -10.28
C VAL A 19 2.18 13.19 -9.57
N ARG A 20 3.08 12.39 -10.14
CA ARG A 20 3.57 11.16 -9.50
C ARG A 20 4.32 11.43 -8.20
N GLU A 21 5.17 12.45 -8.17
CA GLU A 21 5.91 12.83 -6.96
C GLU A 21 4.95 13.31 -5.86
N TYR A 22 3.96 14.13 -6.21
CA TYR A 22 2.94 14.58 -5.27
C TYR A 22 2.09 13.42 -4.72
N ASP A 23 1.67 12.51 -5.58
CA ASP A 23 0.91 11.33 -5.18
C ASP A 23 1.74 10.42 -4.26
N SER A 24 2.98 10.11 -4.66
CA SER A 24 3.90 9.31 -3.83
C SER A 24 4.12 9.93 -2.44
N ASN A 25 4.32 11.25 -2.35
CA ASN A 25 4.42 11.94 -1.08
C ASN A 25 3.14 11.82 -0.24
N THR A 26 1.98 11.98 -0.87
CA THR A 26 0.67 11.85 -0.20
C THR A 26 0.44 10.43 0.31
N GLN A 27 0.80 9.40 -0.47
CA GLN A 27 0.73 8.01 -0.06
C GLN A 27 1.66 7.72 1.13
N ASN A 28 2.89 8.23 1.10
CA ASN A 28 3.84 8.08 2.20
C ASN A 28 3.37 8.74 3.50
N GLU A 29 2.76 9.93 3.41
CA GLU A 29 2.16 10.61 4.56
C GLU A 29 0.99 9.79 5.14
N ASN A 30 0.10 9.30 4.27
CA ASN A 30 -1.04 8.50 4.69
C ASN A 30 -0.61 7.18 5.33
N PHE A 31 0.36 6.48 4.71
CA PHE A 31 0.94 5.26 5.26
C PHE A 31 1.53 5.51 6.65
N THR A 32 2.32 6.57 6.82
CA THR A 32 2.89 6.96 8.12
C THR A 32 1.81 7.21 9.18
N ARG A 33 0.70 7.85 8.80
CA ARG A 33 -0.44 8.08 9.71
C ARG A 33 -1.10 6.77 10.12
N TYR A 34 -1.32 5.84 9.18
CA TYR A 34 -1.90 4.53 9.50
C TYR A 34 -0.99 3.68 10.39
N ILE A 35 0.33 3.71 10.18
CA ILE A 35 1.30 3.05 11.07
C ILE A 35 1.20 3.59 12.51
N LYS A 36 1.09 4.91 12.68
CA LYS A 36 0.89 5.52 14.00
C LYS A 36 -0.43 5.10 14.65
N LEU A 37 -1.51 5.05 13.87
CA LEU A 37 -2.82 4.58 14.35
C LEU A 37 -2.75 3.11 14.80
N SER A 38 -2.10 2.25 14.01
CA SER A 38 -1.88 0.84 14.37
C SER A 38 -1.12 0.72 15.69
N ALA A 39 -0.05 1.50 15.89
CA ALA A 39 0.69 1.51 17.16
C ALA A 39 -0.18 1.92 18.35
N VAL A 40 -1.00 2.97 18.20
CA VAL A 40 -1.93 3.41 19.26
C VAL A 40 -3.00 2.34 19.54
N VAL A 41 -3.55 1.69 18.52
CA VAL A 41 -4.53 0.61 18.71
C VAL A 41 -3.89 -0.61 19.37
N LEU A 42 -2.70 -1.02 18.95
CA LEU A 42 -1.92 -2.10 19.57
C LEU A 42 -1.66 -1.82 21.05
N HIS A 43 -1.27 -0.59 21.39
CA HIS A 43 -1.07 -0.19 22.78
C HIS A 43 -2.38 -0.21 23.58
N THR A 44 -3.41 0.47 23.09
CA THR A 44 -4.65 0.72 23.87
C THR A 44 -5.60 -0.47 23.94
N LYS A 45 -5.63 -1.33 22.92
CA LYS A 45 -6.53 -2.50 22.84
C LYS A 45 -5.85 -3.81 23.19
N PHE A 46 -4.56 -3.94 22.90
CA PHE A 46 -3.83 -5.20 23.05
C PHE A 46 -2.70 -5.13 24.08
N GLY A 47 -2.48 -3.96 24.71
CA GLY A 47 -1.52 -3.78 25.79
C GLY A 47 -0.05 -3.81 25.33
N PHE A 48 0.22 -3.57 24.05
CA PHE A 48 1.60 -3.58 23.56
C PHE A 48 2.38 -2.39 24.17
N GLY A 49 3.53 -2.68 24.77
CA GLY A 49 4.50 -1.67 25.20
C GLY A 49 5.44 -1.26 24.06
N HIS A 50 6.41 -0.40 24.36
CA HIS A 50 7.40 0.10 23.39
C HIS A 50 8.02 -1.02 22.55
N ASP A 51 8.63 -2.02 23.18
CA ASP A 51 9.40 -3.06 22.48
C ASP A 51 8.51 -3.91 21.57
N ARG A 52 7.32 -4.30 22.03
CA ARG A 52 6.38 -5.10 21.21
C ARG A 52 5.83 -4.31 20.02
N VAL A 53 5.64 -3.00 20.17
CA VAL A 53 5.30 -2.13 19.03
C VAL A 53 6.48 -2.02 18.08
N ALA A 54 7.71 -1.83 18.58
CA ALA A 54 8.90 -1.77 17.75
C ALA A 54 9.11 -3.07 16.95
N ASP A 55 8.93 -4.24 17.58
CA ASP A 55 9.00 -5.55 16.94
C ASP A 55 7.93 -5.70 15.84
N PHE A 56 6.70 -5.27 16.11
CA PHE A 56 5.63 -5.27 15.12
C PHE A 56 5.97 -4.40 13.90
N LEU A 57 6.49 -3.19 14.12
CA LEU A 57 6.90 -2.30 13.03
C LEU A 57 8.10 -2.88 12.25
N GLY A 58 9.05 -3.50 12.94
CA GLY A 58 10.17 -4.22 12.32
C GLY A 58 9.69 -5.38 11.44
N ALA A 59 8.69 -6.13 11.90
CA ALA A 59 8.08 -7.22 11.13
C ALA A 59 7.37 -6.73 9.86
N ILE A 60 6.69 -5.57 9.92
CA ILE A 60 6.13 -4.92 8.72
C ILE A 60 7.23 -4.58 7.72
N SER A 61 8.32 -3.96 8.17
CA SER A 61 9.44 -3.61 7.29
C SER A 61 10.06 -4.85 6.64
N ALA A 62 10.27 -5.93 7.41
CA ALA A 62 10.80 -7.18 6.87
C ALA A 62 9.85 -7.84 5.85
N ALA A 63 8.53 -7.76 6.08
CA ALA A 63 7.54 -8.25 5.12
C ALA A 63 7.54 -7.42 3.82
N ALA A 64 7.70 -6.10 3.92
CA ALA A 64 7.82 -5.24 2.73
C ALA A 64 9.08 -5.56 1.91
N GLU A 65 10.22 -5.81 2.56
CA GLU A 65 11.45 -6.25 1.87
C GLU A 65 11.32 -7.62 1.21
N ALA A 66 10.48 -8.51 1.77
CA ALA A 66 10.20 -9.81 1.17
C ALA A 66 9.32 -9.68 -0.08
N ALA A 67 8.39 -8.73 -0.08
CA ALA A 67 7.53 -8.44 -1.24
C ALA A 67 8.34 -8.08 -2.48
N GLU A 68 9.45 -7.34 -2.34
CA GLU A 68 10.32 -6.98 -3.46
C GLU A 68 11.03 -8.19 -4.11
N LYS A 69 11.08 -9.34 -3.43
CA LYS A 69 11.87 -10.51 -3.85
C LYS A 69 11.02 -11.71 -4.25
N ASP A 70 9.73 -11.71 -3.94
CA ASP A 70 8.82 -12.83 -4.17
C ASP A 70 7.69 -12.43 -5.12
N GLU A 71 7.73 -12.96 -6.34
CA GLU A 71 6.76 -12.68 -7.42
C GLU A 71 5.31 -13.05 -7.05
N ILE A 72 5.12 -13.98 -6.11
CA ILE A 72 3.78 -14.42 -5.68
C ILE A 72 3.43 -13.96 -4.26
N PHE A 73 4.21 -13.03 -3.70
CA PHE A 73 4.05 -12.53 -2.33
C PHE A 73 2.62 -12.04 -2.05
N TRP A 74 2.09 -11.15 -2.89
CA TRP A 74 0.76 -10.55 -2.68
C TRP A 74 -0.37 -11.57 -2.76
N LYS A 75 -0.20 -12.62 -3.57
CA LYS A 75 -1.15 -13.73 -3.59
C LYS A 75 -1.16 -14.46 -2.24
N HIS A 76 0.00 -14.69 -1.65
CA HIS A 76 0.08 -15.31 -0.32
C HIS A 76 -0.54 -14.43 0.77
N ILE A 77 -0.36 -13.11 0.69
CA ILE A 77 -1.01 -12.17 1.60
C ILE A 77 -2.53 -12.25 1.47
N ASP A 78 -3.05 -12.24 0.24
CA ASP A 78 -4.49 -12.36 -0.02
C ASP A 78 -5.04 -13.71 0.47
N ASP A 79 -4.34 -14.81 0.23
CA ASP A 79 -4.73 -16.13 0.73
C ASP A 79 -4.81 -16.11 2.28
N ALA A 80 -3.82 -15.55 2.96
CA ALA A 80 -3.83 -15.44 4.42
C ALA A 80 -4.97 -14.52 4.94
N VAL A 81 -5.11 -13.32 4.37
CA VAL A 81 -6.03 -12.30 4.90
C VAL A 81 -7.48 -12.62 4.52
N ILE A 82 -7.74 -13.09 3.31
CA ILE A 82 -9.09 -13.32 2.78
C ILE A 82 -9.54 -14.74 3.07
N ASP A 83 -8.70 -15.75 2.79
CA ASP A 83 -9.13 -17.14 2.96
C ASP A 83 -8.94 -17.64 4.39
N GLU A 84 -7.86 -17.29 5.08
CA GLU A 84 -7.64 -17.78 6.45
C GLU A 84 -8.33 -16.89 7.48
N MET A 85 -8.06 -15.57 7.44
CA MET A 85 -8.60 -14.61 8.42
C MET A 85 -10.04 -14.17 8.10
N LYS A 86 -10.56 -14.50 6.91
CA LYS A 86 -11.92 -14.15 6.46
C LYS A 86 -12.21 -12.65 6.50
N MET A 87 -11.19 -11.83 6.27
CA MET A 87 -11.37 -10.39 6.20
C MET A 87 -12.03 -9.98 4.87
N PRO A 88 -12.92 -8.97 4.87
CA PRO A 88 -13.70 -8.60 3.69
C PRO A 88 -12.90 -7.68 2.75
N PHE A 89 -11.76 -8.17 2.26
CA PHE A 89 -10.95 -7.50 1.23
C PHE A 89 -11.20 -8.15 -0.14
N ASP A 90 -11.05 -7.35 -1.19
CA ASP A 90 -11.06 -7.85 -2.55
C ASP A 90 -9.66 -8.34 -2.93
N ARG A 91 -9.59 -9.46 -3.65
CA ARG A 91 -8.33 -9.98 -4.17
C ARG A 91 -7.71 -9.03 -5.19
N GLU A 92 -6.40 -8.86 -5.12
CA GLU A 92 -5.67 -8.02 -6.06
C GLU A 92 -5.56 -8.66 -7.45
N ASN A 93 -5.37 -7.82 -8.46
CA ASN A 93 -5.05 -8.28 -9.80
C ASN A 93 -3.53 -8.42 -9.95
N TYR A 94 -2.99 -9.58 -9.57
CA TYR A 94 -1.54 -9.83 -9.52
C TYR A 94 -0.81 -9.69 -10.88
N GLU A 95 -1.52 -9.67 -12.01
CA GLU A 95 -0.90 -9.41 -13.33
C GLU A 95 -0.61 -7.91 -13.57
N LYS A 96 -1.19 -7.04 -12.75
CA LYS A 96 -1.10 -5.57 -12.80
C LYS A 96 -0.39 -4.96 -11.59
N VAL A 97 -0.21 -5.73 -10.52
CA VAL A 97 0.58 -5.34 -9.35
C VAL A 97 2.05 -5.44 -9.75
N ASP A 98 2.83 -4.40 -9.47
CA ASP A 98 4.28 -4.31 -9.73
C ASP A 98 4.76 -4.31 -11.22
N LYS A 99 3.96 -3.74 -12.14
CA LYS A 99 4.42 -3.34 -13.50
C LYS A 99 4.63 -1.83 -13.67
#